data_AF-A0A0B7A452-F1
#
_entry.id   AF-A0A0B7A452-F1
#
_cell.length_a   1.000
_cell.length_b   1.000
_cell.length_c   1.000
_cell.angle_alpha   90.00
_cell.angle_beta   90.00
_cell.angle_gamma   90.00
#
_symmetry.space_group_name_H-M   'P 1'
#
loop_
_entity.id
_entity.type
_entity.pdbx_description
1 polymer ?
#
loop_
_entity_poly.entity_id
_entity_poly.type
_entity_poly.pdbx_seq_one_letter_code
_entity_poly.pdbx_strand_id
1 'polypeptide(L)'
;EKLADVHLKHAMFLEDEGKFHEAELEFVKAQRPKEAVLMYVHNQDWDSAQRVAESHDKDSVADVLVGQARFAFEEKDFTKAESYLLRAQRPELAVKFYKDSGMWPDALRVCKEYIPHKLQQLQDEYDRDAVNKSGRGAEAIVKQAREWEASGEHQRAVECYLKVTPDMVADAKIVEKCLMKAGDIAIKFLENNKAQVIVQTIGPRLAEIKCHSTAAELYLSMDMVKEGIDMLISAGDWNKAKKVAKEMDPRFEGYVDEKYKEFCRDQGKAEDLASVDVIGALDLYAEKGEWTKCIQTAEQQNPKVLHKYLALYATHLIKNNNSLAALQLYAKYGTAANPQNFNIYKRIFMDILVRRDMSKPEAYRSWADQRDMMHDLCQNMVKSSHANTSQHDEFEQMLLISHYYATRSAALAQPSLESIAGKLSVSLLRHTDVIPADKAFYEAGMLCKSLGWENLAFVFLNRYLDISEAMEEGSLNVLDHSDFQDTDIPFEIPIPEKPFLTSQQHEDVKEWVLAVSMDRKVKQVLPKDERGTYEASLVAAETGIRSLPCVVTGYPVLKNNVEFKNQNKVANKEDWNKLLMATKVSHSSELQDVLKFIASWCGATPSFSFQ
;
A
#
# COMPACT_ATOMS: atom_id res chain seq x y z
N GLU A 1 68.83 23.07 -32.93
CA GLU A 1 67.75 23.47 -32.00
C GLU A 1 68.02 24.83 -31.35
N LYS A 2 69.08 25.04 -30.55
CA LYS A 2 69.32 26.33 -29.85
C LYS A 2 69.41 27.59 -30.73
N LEU A 3 69.81 27.48 -32.00
CA LEU A 3 69.95 28.65 -32.90
C LEU A 3 68.59 29.20 -33.33
N ALA A 4 67.63 28.34 -33.64
CA ALA A 4 66.27 28.73 -34.05
C ALA A 4 65.54 29.43 -32.90
N ASP A 5 65.73 28.96 -31.66
CA ASP A 5 65.12 29.57 -30.47
C ASP A 5 65.69 30.98 -30.16
N VAL A 6 66.96 31.22 -30.50
CA VAL A 6 67.58 32.56 -30.37
C VAL A 6 67.02 33.51 -31.42
N HIS A 7 66.94 33.07 -32.68
CA HIS A 7 66.30 33.85 -33.75
C HIS A 7 64.83 34.15 -33.44
N LEU A 8 64.09 33.20 -32.87
CA LEU A 8 62.71 33.39 -32.45
C LEU A 8 62.57 34.45 -31.36
N LYS A 9 63.36 34.36 -30.28
CA LYS A 9 63.33 35.37 -29.20
C LYS A 9 63.77 36.75 -29.69
N HIS A 10 64.71 36.79 -30.63
CA HIS A 10 65.16 38.04 -31.23
C HIS A 10 64.08 38.64 -32.13
N ALA A 11 63.38 37.82 -32.92
CA ALA A 11 62.26 38.24 -33.74
C ALA A 11 61.11 38.82 -32.90
N MET A 12 60.74 38.18 -31.78
CA MET A 12 59.73 38.69 -30.85
C MET A 12 60.12 40.04 -30.23
N PHE A 13 61.40 40.21 -29.87
CA PHE A 13 61.90 41.50 -29.37
C PHE A 13 61.81 42.60 -30.44
N LEU A 14 62.12 42.29 -31.71
CA LEU A 14 62.02 43.22 -32.82
C LEU A 14 60.56 43.57 -33.18
N GLU A 15 59.64 42.61 -33.00
CA GLU A 15 58.19 42.83 -33.12
C GLU A 15 57.70 43.83 -32.05
N ASP A 16 58.11 43.66 -30.79
CA ASP A 16 57.78 44.58 -29.69
C ASP A 16 58.36 45.99 -29.93
N GLU A 17 59.52 46.10 -30.59
CA GLU A 17 60.11 47.38 -31.01
C GLU A 17 59.47 48.00 -32.28
N GLY A 18 58.53 47.30 -32.94
CA GLY A 18 57.86 47.75 -34.16
C GLY A 18 58.70 47.67 -35.43
N LYS A 19 59.83 46.94 -35.42
CA LYS A 19 60.72 46.74 -36.58
C LYS A 19 60.32 45.49 -37.38
N PHE A 20 59.12 45.53 -37.96
CA PHE A 20 58.47 44.36 -38.58
C PHE A 20 59.28 43.71 -39.72
N HIS A 21 59.99 44.49 -40.54
CA HIS A 21 60.79 43.92 -41.63
C HIS A 21 62.02 43.15 -41.13
N GLU A 22 62.66 43.63 -40.06
CA GLU A 22 63.78 42.93 -39.44
C GLU A 22 63.29 41.69 -38.69
N ALA A 23 62.13 41.79 -38.01
CA ALA A 23 61.46 40.67 -37.36
C ALA A 23 61.08 39.56 -38.36
N GLU A 24 60.54 39.91 -39.54
CA GLU A 24 60.22 38.97 -40.62
C GLU A 24 61.44 38.11 -41.02
N LEU A 25 62.59 38.76 -41.23
CA LEU A 25 63.84 38.06 -41.60
C LEU A 25 64.28 37.08 -40.51
N GLU A 26 64.14 37.46 -39.25
CA GLU A 26 64.51 36.62 -38.11
C GLU A 26 63.52 35.47 -37.89
N PHE A 27 62.21 35.69 -38.08
CA PHE A 27 61.19 34.63 -38.04
C PHE A 27 61.37 33.59 -39.17
N VAL A 28 61.75 34.03 -40.37
CA VAL A 28 62.07 33.13 -41.50
C VAL A 28 63.34 32.33 -41.20
N LYS A 29 64.39 32.96 -40.64
CA LYS A 29 65.62 32.25 -40.19
C LYS A 29 65.34 31.26 -39.05
N ALA A 30 64.36 31.55 -38.19
CA ALA A 30 63.89 30.67 -37.13
C ALA A 30 63.06 29.47 -37.64
N GLN A 31 62.83 29.34 -38.95
CA GLN A 31 61.96 28.33 -39.58
C GLN A 31 60.50 28.39 -39.11
N ARG A 32 60.03 29.57 -38.68
CA ARG A 32 58.64 29.80 -38.24
C ARG A 32 57.98 30.94 -39.04
N PRO A 33 57.80 30.77 -40.36
CA PRO A 33 57.17 31.79 -41.21
C PRO A 33 55.72 32.12 -40.81
N LYS A 34 55.02 31.19 -40.14
CA LYS A 34 53.67 31.42 -39.60
C LYS A 34 53.59 32.56 -38.61
N GLU A 35 54.61 32.72 -37.77
CA GLU A 35 54.65 33.77 -36.75
C GLU A 35 54.87 35.15 -37.42
N ALA A 36 55.69 35.22 -38.47
CA ALA A 36 55.83 36.44 -39.29
C ALA A 36 54.52 36.82 -40.01
N VAL A 37 53.77 35.84 -40.54
CA VAL A 37 52.48 36.08 -41.16
C VAL A 37 51.47 36.61 -40.13
N LEU A 38 51.41 36.00 -38.94
CA LEU A 38 50.51 36.42 -37.86
C LEU A 38 50.84 37.83 -37.35
N MET A 39 52.12 38.18 -37.24
CA MET A 39 52.58 39.54 -36.90
C MET A 39 52.02 40.57 -37.89
N TYR A 40 52.15 40.33 -39.21
CA TYR A 40 51.62 41.24 -40.23
C TYR A 40 50.08 41.29 -40.24
N VAL A 41 49.40 40.16 -40.01
CA VAL A 41 47.94 40.09 -39.88
C VAL A 41 47.45 40.91 -38.68
N HIS A 42 48.13 40.82 -37.53
CA HIS A 42 47.80 41.59 -36.33
C HIS A 42 47.97 43.10 -36.56
N ASN A 43 48.98 43.50 -37.34
CA ASN A 43 49.21 44.89 -37.72
C ASN A 43 48.36 45.37 -38.92
N GLN A 44 47.44 44.53 -39.42
CA GLN A 44 46.58 44.80 -40.60
C GLN A 44 47.35 45.12 -41.89
N ASP A 45 48.64 44.77 -41.99
CA ASP A 45 49.43 44.87 -43.22
C ASP A 45 49.25 43.61 -44.05
N TRP A 46 48.14 43.57 -44.77
CA TRP A 46 47.72 42.39 -45.51
C TRP A 46 48.56 42.09 -46.75
N ASP A 47 49.16 43.11 -47.38
CA ASP A 47 50.01 42.95 -48.56
C ASP A 47 51.32 42.26 -48.18
N SER A 48 51.94 42.69 -47.06
CA SER A 48 53.12 42.03 -46.50
C SER A 48 52.79 40.62 -45.99
N ALA A 49 51.66 40.44 -45.30
CA ALA A 49 51.21 39.12 -44.83
C ALA A 49 51.01 38.12 -45.97
N GLN A 50 50.37 38.53 -47.07
CA GLN A 50 50.14 37.67 -48.24
C GLN A 50 51.47 37.33 -48.94
N ARG A 51 52.38 38.30 -49.08
CA ARG A 51 53.71 38.09 -49.67
C ARG A 51 54.52 37.06 -48.90
N VAL A 52 54.55 37.16 -47.56
CA VAL A 52 55.28 36.22 -46.70
C VAL A 52 54.64 34.84 -46.74
N ALA A 53 53.31 34.76 -46.72
CA ALA A 53 52.59 33.49 -46.83
C ALA A 53 52.85 32.82 -48.20
N GLU A 54 52.76 33.53 -49.32
CA GLU A 54 52.98 32.94 -50.65
C GLU A 54 54.42 32.45 -50.86
N SER A 55 55.41 33.15 -50.30
CA SER A 55 56.83 32.85 -50.46
C SER A 55 57.36 31.77 -49.51
N HIS A 56 56.90 31.78 -48.25
CA HIS A 56 57.48 30.95 -47.19
C HIS A 56 56.52 29.95 -46.56
N ASP A 57 55.19 30.15 -46.65
CA ASP A 57 54.20 29.24 -46.07
C ASP A 57 52.85 29.25 -46.79
N LYS A 58 52.76 28.44 -47.85
CA LYS A 58 51.58 28.39 -48.74
C LYS A 58 50.29 28.00 -48.01
N ASP A 59 50.38 27.28 -46.90
CA ASP A 59 49.21 26.86 -46.11
C ASP A 59 48.56 28.06 -45.41
N SER A 60 49.34 29.06 -44.99
CA SER A 60 48.83 30.28 -44.34
C SER A 60 48.18 31.28 -45.29
N VAL A 61 48.32 31.11 -46.61
CA VAL A 61 47.71 32.01 -47.62
C VAL A 61 46.18 32.02 -47.50
N ALA A 62 45.57 30.85 -47.25
CA ALA A 62 44.12 30.74 -47.06
C ALA A 62 43.65 31.50 -45.81
N ASP A 63 44.41 31.46 -44.72
CA ASP A 63 44.07 32.12 -43.46
C ASP A 63 44.21 33.66 -43.57
N VAL A 64 45.24 34.14 -44.28
CA VAL A 64 45.41 35.57 -44.59
C VAL A 64 44.26 36.10 -45.45
N LEU A 65 43.86 35.35 -46.49
CA LEU A 65 42.72 35.71 -47.36
C LEU A 65 41.39 35.75 -46.58
N VAL A 66 41.18 34.82 -45.63
CA VAL A 66 40.00 34.86 -44.74
C VAL A 66 40.05 36.08 -43.82
N GLY A 67 41.22 36.48 -43.33
CA GLY A 67 41.42 37.72 -42.57
C GLY A 67 41.09 38.97 -43.38
N GLN A 68 41.64 39.09 -44.60
CA GLN A 68 41.32 40.16 -45.56
C GLN A 68 39.82 40.22 -45.88
N ALA A 69 39.17 39.06 -46.02
CA ALA A 69 37.73 38.99 -46.27
C ALA A 69 36.90 39.52 -45.09
N ARG A 70 37.29 39.19 -43.84
CA ARG A 70 36.61 39.70 -42.64
C ARG A 70 36.70 41.22 -42.58
N PHE A 71 37.90 41.77 -42.80
CA PHE A 71 38.12 43.22 -42.84
C PHE A 71 37.30 43.88 -43.95
N ALA A 72 37.26 43.30 -45.15
CA ALA A 72 36.45 43.81 -46.26
C ALA A 72 34.93 43.74 -45.98
N PHE A 73 34.45 42.73 -45.23
CA PHE A 73 33.06 42.65 -44.76
C PHE A 73 32.73 43.76 -43.75
N GLU A 74 33.67 44.09 -42.84
CA GLU A 74 33.53 45.20 -41.88
C GLU A 74 33.45 46.56 -42.59
N GLU A 75 34.27 46.76 -43.63
CA GLU A 75 34.26 47.94 -44.50
C GLU A 75 33.06 47.98 -45.48
N LYS A 76 32.17 46.97 -45.45
CA LYS A 76 31.02 46.80 -46.35
C LYS A 76 31.37 46.64 -47.84
N ASP A 77 32.61 46.31 -48.17
CA ASP A 77 33.03 45.96 -49.53
C ASP A 77 32.82 44.46 -49.78
N PHE A 78 31.56 44.08 -49.94
CA PHE A 78 31.13 42.69 -50.08
C PHE A 78 31.70 42.00 -51.32
N THR A 79 31.97 42.76 -52.39
CA THR A 79 32.50 42.21 -53.64
C THR A 79 33.95 41.74 -53.49
N LYS A 80 34.79 42.55 -52.83
CA LYS A 80 36.16 42.14 -52.52
C LYS A 80 36.19 41.03 -51.49
N ALA A 81 35.33 41.10 -50.47
CA ALA A 81 35.24 40.07 -49.45
C ALA A 81 34.86 38.69 -50.02
N GLU A 82 33.86 38.64 -50.92
CA GLU A 82 33.48 37.43 -51.64
C GLU A 82 34.66 36.92 -52.48
N SER A 83 35.36 37.80 -53.20
CA SER A 83 36.52 37.42 -54.02
C SER A 83 37.65 36.79 -53.19
N TYR A 84 37.93 37.31 -51.99
CA TYR A 84 38.95 36.78 -51.10
C TYR A 84 38.56 35.39 -50.55
N LEU A 85 37.30 35.18 -50.16
CA LEU A 85 36.81 33.89 -49.66
C LEU A 85 36.75 32.81 -50.74
N LEU A 86 36.45 33.19 -51.98
CA LEU A 86 36.51 32.28 -53.12
C LEU A 86 37.95 31.89 -53.45
N ARG A 87 38.88 32.85 -53.42
CA ARG A 87 40.33 32.57 -53.58
C ARG A 87 40.87 31.68 -52.46
N ALA A 88 40.34 31.81 -51.25
CA ALA A 88 40.66 30.94 -50.11
C ALA A 88 39.99 29.56 -50.17
N GLN A 89 39.17 29.26 -51.21
CA GLN A 89 38.38 28.03 -51.33
C GLN A 89 37.43 27.77 -50.14
N ARG A 90 36.92 28.84 -49.50
CA ARG A 90 35.97 28.77 -48.37
C ARG A 90 34.64 29.48 -48.67
N PRO A 91 33.86 29.03 -49.67
CA PRO A 91 32.55 29.62 -49.96
C PRO A 91 31.54 29.48 -48.81
N GLU A 92 31.75 28.51 -47.91
CA GLU A 92 30.89 28.29 -46.73
C GLU A 92 30.93 29.46 -45.75
N LEU A 93 32.10 30.09 -45.61
CA LEU A 93 32.27 31.27 -44.78
C LEU A 93 31.57 32.48 -45.39
N ALA A 94 31.54 32.59 -46.73
CA ALA A 94 30.83 33.67 -47.42
C ALA A 94 29.33 33.60 -47.13
N VAL A 95 28.71 32.42 -47.26
CA VAL A 95 27.30 32.20 -46.91
C VAL A 95 27.03 32.57 -45.45
N LYS A 96 27.94 32.19 -44.53
CA LYS A 96 27.83 32.53 -43.11
C LYS A 96 27.90 34.05 -42.87
N PHE A 97 28.84 34.76 -43.48
CA PHE A 97 28.94 36.22 -43.32
C PHE A 97 27.74 36.97 -43.89
N TYR A 98 27.22 36.56 -45.06
CA TYR A 98 25.98 37.14 -45.60
C TYR A 98 24.77 36.85 -44.71
N LYS A 99 24.68 35.64 -44.14
CA LYS A 99 23.64 35.26 -43.18
C LYS A 99 23.71 36.08 -41.90
N ASP A 100 24.89 36.18 -41.29
CA ASP A 100 25.11 36.94 -40.04
C ASP A 100 24.82 38.44 -40.24
N SER A 101 25.03 38.95 -41.46
CA SER A 101 24.71 40.34 -41.86
C SER A 101 23.24 40.55 -42.26
N GLY A 102 22.40 39.50 -42.22
CA GLY A 102 20.98 39.56 -42.59
C GLY A 102 20.70 39.66 -44.10
N MET A 103 21.71 39.51 -44.96
CA MET A 103 21.61 39.60 -46.42
C MET A 103 21.30 38.23 -47.03
N TRP A 104 20.11 37.71 -46.73
CA TRP A 104 19.65 36.40 -47.19
C TRP A 104 19.62 36.20 -48.71
N PRO A 105 19.22 37.18 -49.54
CA PRO A 105 19.24 37.02 -50.99
C PRO A 105 20.64 36.73 -51.54
N ASP A 106 21.66 37.41 -51.02
CA ASP A 106 23.05 37.20 -51.39
C ASP A 106 23.60 35.89 -50.82
N ALA A 107 23.23 35.51 -49.60
CA ALA A 107 23.57 34.21 -49.03
C ALA A 107 23.03 33.05 -49.89
N LEU A 108 21.79 33.16 -50.37
CA LEU A 108 21.16 32.17 -51.26
C LEU A 108 21.79 32.16 -52.65
N ARG A 109 22.17 33.33 -53.19
CA ARG A 109 22.90 33.44 -54.47
C ARG A 109 24.24 32.70 -54.40
N VAL A 110 25.06 33.03 -53.40
CA VAL A 110 26.39 32.43 -53.20
C VAL A 110 26.27 30.93 -52.93
N CYS A 111 25.28 30.51 -52.14
CA CYS A 111 25.02 29.10 -51.89
C CYS A 111 24.62 28.35 -53.17
N LYS A 112 23.77 28.95 -54.02
CA LYS A 112 23.35 28.36 -55.30
C LYS A 112 24.52 28.25 -56.30
N GLU A 113 25.40 29.24 -56.33
CA GLU A 113 26.52 29.30 -57.29
C GLU A 113 27.69 28.39 -56.90
N TYR A 114 28.05 28.36 -55.61
CA TYR A 114 29.27 27.70 -55.15
C TYR A 114 29.04 26.45 -54.30
N ILE A 115 27.85 26.27 -53.69
CA ILE A 115 27.54 25.14 -52.78
C ILE A 115 26.09 24.63 -52.95
N PRO A 116 25.70 24.10 -54.12
CA PRO A 116 24.30 23.76 -54.41
C PRO A 116 23.70 22.72 -53.44
N HIS A 117 24.54 21.85 -52.87
CA HIS A 117 24.10 20.78 -51.96
C HIS A 117 23.62 21.29 -50.58
N LYS A 118 23.97 22.51 -50.17
CA LYS A 118 23.49 23.14 -48.92
C LYS A 118 22.32 24.11 -49.14
N LEU A 119 21.87 24.28 -50.39
CA LEU A 119 20.83 25.23 -50.76
C LEU A 119 19.51 24.94 -50.05
N GLN A 120 19.09 23.67 -49.99
CA GLN A 120 17.83 23.29 -49.36
C GLN A 120 17.83 23.58 -47.86
N GLN A 121 18.94 23.30 -47.17
CA GLN A 121 19.09 23.61 -45.74
C GLN A 121 19.05 25.11 -45.48
N LEU A 122 19.73 25.92 -46.30
CA LEU A 122 19.73 27.37 -46.16
C LEU A 122 18.36 27.98 -46.47
N GLN A 123 17.60 27.39 -47.38
CA GLN A 123 16.26 27.81 -47.74
C GLN A 123 15.24 27.50 -46.63
N ASP A 124 15.33 26.34 -45.98
CA ASP A 124 14.53 26.00 -44.80
C ASP A 124 14.83 26.93 -43.60
N GLU A 125 16.06 27.39 -43.47
CA GLU A 125 16.47 28.37 -42.45
C GLU A 125 15.95 29.78 -42.78
N TYR A 126 16.02 30.19 -44.05
CA TYR A 126 15.45 31.45 -44.53
C TYR A 126 13.93 31.49 -44.32
N ASP A 127 13.22 30.41 -44.64
CA ASP A 127 11.76 30.33 -44.46
C ASP A 127 11.38 30.44 -42.97
N ARG A 128 12.18 29.87 -42.06
CA ARG A 128 11.99 30.06 -40.61
C ARG A 128 12.26 31.50 -40.15
N ASP A 129 13.33 32.14 -40.62
CA ASP A 129 13.64 33.53 -40.26
C ASP A 129 12.61 34.52 -40.85
N ALA A 130 12.13 34.24 -42.06
CA ALA A 130 11.09 35.02 -42.73
C ALA A 130 9.74 34.91 -42.00
N VAL A 131 9.38 33.74 -41.48
CA VAL A 131 8.19 33.56 -40.64
C VAL A 131 8.30 34.35 -39.34
N ASN A 132 9.48 34.39 -38.71
CA ASN A 132 9.70 35.14 -37.46
C ASN A 132 9.73 36.66 -37.64
N LYS A 133 10.31 37.18 -38.74
CA LYS A 133 10.41 38.64 -38.99
C LYS A 133 9.17 39.26 -39.63
N SER A 134 8.36 38.49 -40.35
CA SER A 134 7.30 39.06 -41.19
C SER A 134 5.97 39.33 -40.50
N GLY A 135 5.76 38.92 -39.23
CA GLY A 135 4.49 39.21 -38.54
C GLY A 135 3.24 38.85 -39.37
N ARG A 136 3.34 37.85 -40.26
CA ARG A 136 2.20 37.29 -41.00
C ARG A 136 1.47 36.37 -40.02
N GLY A 137 0.78 37.00 -39.08
CA GLY A 137 0.08 36.33 -38.00
C GLY A 137 -0.87 35.25 -38.51
N ALA A 138 -1.21 34.30 -37.64
CA ALA A 138 -2.16 33.24 -37.95
C ALA A 138 -3.46 33.75 -38.61
N GLU A 139 -3.85 35.01 -38.40
CA GLU A 139 -4.96 35.65 -39.10
C GLU A 139 -4.82 35.66 -40.63
N ALA A 140 -3.61 35.85 -41.17
CA ALA A 140 -3.35 35.78 -42.60
C ALA A 140 -3.51 34.35 -43.14
N ILE A 141 -3.04 33.35 -42.38
CA ILE A 141 -3.19 31.92 -42.71
C ILE A 141 -4.68 31.52 -42.67
N VAL A 142 -5.42 31.99 -41.67
CA VAL A 142 -6.87 31.75 -41.54
C VAL A 142 -7.65 32.43 -42.65
N LYS A 143 -7.27 33.65 -43.05
CA LYS A 143 -7.90 34.34 -44.18
C LYS A 143 -7.66 33.58 -45.49
N GLN A 144 -6.42 33.15 -45.73
CA GLN A 144 -6.07 32.34 -46.88
C GLN A 144 -6.85 31.02 -46.90
N ALA A 145 -6.97 30.34 -45.76
CA ALA A 145 -7.75 29.10 -45.66
C ALA A 145 -9.24 29.31 -46.02
N ARG A 146 -9.83 30.45 -45.63
CA ARG A 146 -11.21 30.82 -46.02
C ARG A 146 -11.36 31.12 -47.51
N GLU A 147 -10.34 31.71 -48.13
CA GLU A 147 -10.33 31.96 -49.57
C GLU A 147 -10.31 30.63 -50.34
N TRP A 148 -9.47 29.68 -49.91
CA TRP A 148 -9.46 28.32 -50.47
C TRP A 148 -10.78 27.58 -50.24
N GLU A 149 -11.38 27.72 -49.06
CA GLU A 149 -12.71 27.18 -48.74
C GLU A 149 -13.78 27.74 -49.68
N ALA A 150 -13.79 29.05 -49.94
CA ALA A 150 -14.73 29.69 -50.86
C ALA A 150 -14.50 29.29 -52.34
N SER A 151 -13.26 28.96 -52.70
CA SER A 151 -12.91 28.49 -54.05
C SER A 151 -13.24 27.01 -54.31
N GLY A 152 -13.64 26.26 -53.28
CA GLY A 152 -13.92 24.82 -53.39
C GLY A 152 -12.68 23.92 -53.32
N GLU A 153 -11.48 24.47 -53.13
CA GLU A 153 -10.24 23.69 -52.95
C GLU A 153 -10.10 23.20 -51.50
N HIS A 154 -10.96 22.26 -51.11
CA HIS A 154 -11.11 21.80 -49.73
C HIS A 154 -9.83 21.18 -49.13
N GLN A 155 -9.04 20.44 -49.91
CA GLN A 155 -7.81 19.81 -49.42
C GLN A 155 -6.76 20.85 -49.00
N ARG A 156 -6.56 21.90 -49.83
CA ARG A 156 -5.62 22.98 -49.52
C ARG A 156 -6.09 23.84 -48.36
N ALA A 157 -7.40 24.03 -48.23
CA ALA A 157 -7.99 24.72 -47.09
C ALA A 157 -7.68 24.00 -45.76
N VAL A 158 -7.85 22.68 -45.71
CA VAL A 158 -7.52 21.86 -44.53
C VAL A 158 -6.04 21.94 -44.20
N GLU A 159 -5.15 21.78 -45.19
CA GLU A 159 -3.70 21.90 -45.00
C GLU A 159 -3.31 23.29 -44.46
N CYS A 160 -3.98 24.36 -44.90
CA CYS A 160 -3.75 25.70 -44.37
C CYS A 160 -4.24 25.86 -42.92
N TYR A 161 -5.42 25.34 -42.58
CA TYR A 161 -5.92 25.38 -41.21
C TYR A 161 -5.04 24.56 -40.24
N LEU A 162 -4.45 23.44 -40.69
CA LEU A 162 -3.53 22.62 -39.90
C LEU A 162 -2.16 23.27 -39.64
N LYS A 163 -1.79 24.31 -40.40
CA LYS A 163 -0.54 25.07 -40.18
C LYS A 163 -0.63 26.02 -38.99
N VAL A 164 -1.83 26.32 -38.51
CA VAL A 164 -2.03 27.18 -37.34
C VAL A 164 -1.65 26.39 -36.08
N THR A 165 -0.54 26.77 -35.44
CA THR A 165 -0.07 26.15 -34.18
C THR A 165 -0.34 27.04 -32.97
N PRO A 166 -0.34 26.47 -31.74
CA PRO A 166 -0.52 27.24 -30.50
C PRO A 166 0.51 28.36 -30.32
N ASP A 167 1.74 28.19 -30.82
CA ASP A 167 2.81 29.19 -30.71
C ASP A 167 2.56 30.44 -31.57
N MET A 168 1.72 30.33 -32.60
CA MET A 168 1.42 31.41 -33.53
C MET A 168 0.26 32.31 -33.07
N VAL A 169 -0.50 31.90 -32.04
CA VAL A 169 -1.74 32.57 -31.62
C VAL A 169 -1.84 32.68 -30.11
N ALA A 170 -2.10 33.89 -29.60
CA ALA A 170 -2.26 34.12 -28.17
C ALA A 170 -3.53 33.48 -27.57
N ASP A 171 -4.58 33.27 -28.37
CA ASP A 171 -5.85 32.66 -27.94
C ASP A 171 -6.03 31.25 -28.50
N ALA A 172 -5.99 30.27 -27.59
CA ALA A 172 -6.23 28.85 -27.83
C ALA A 172 -7.57 28.55 -28.54
N LYS A 173 -8.60 29.40 -28.34
CA LYS A 173 -9.91 29.23 -28.99
C LYS A 173 -9.89 29.44 -30.50
N ILE A 174 -8.94 30.24 -31.00
CA ILE A 174 -8.78 30.44 -32.44
C ILE A 174 -8.23 29.17 -33.08
N VAL A 175 -7.26 28.53 -32.42
CA VAL A 175 -6.68 27.26 -32.84
C VAL A 175 -7.74 26.16 -32.84
N GLU A 176 -8.54 26.06 -31.76
CA GLU A 176 -9.69 25.15 -31.68
C GLU A 176 -10.66 25.32 -32.86
N LYS A 177 -11.09 26.56 -33.15
CA LYS A 177 -12.00 26.84 -34.27
C LYS A 177 -11.40 26.47 -35.63
N CYS A 178 -10.10 26.68 -35.82
CA CYS A 178 -9.42 26.33 -37.07
C CYS A 178 -9.33 24.82 -37.24
N LEU A 179 -8.99 24.10 -36.17
CA LEU A 179 -8.91 22.63 -36.16
C LEU A 179 -10.30 22.00 -36.35
N MET A 180 -11.34 22.51 -35.69
CA MET A 180 -12.72 22.07 -35.90
C MET A 180 -13.17 22.25 -37.35
N LYS A 181 -12.91 23.42 -37.94
CA LYS A 181 -13.21 23.67 -39.35
C LYS A 181 -12.44 22.74 -40.29
N ALA A 182 -11.16 22.48 -40.00
CA ALA A 182 -10.36 21.53 -40.76
C ALA A 182 -10.97 20.12 -40.71
N GLY A 183 -11.40 19.69 -39.52
CA GLY A 183 -12.10 18.42 -39.31
C GLY A 183 -13.43 18.36 -40.08
N ASP A 184 -14.30 19.36 -39.91
CA ASP A 184 -15.61 19.42 -40.58
C ASP A 184 -15.50 19.40 -42.11
N ILE A 185 -14.55 20.16 -42.67
CA ILE A 185 -14.30 20.18 -44.11
C ILE A 185 -13.79 18.81 -44.57
N ALA A 186 -12.90 18.18 -43.78
CA ALA A 186 -12.40 16.85 -44.10
C ALA A 186 -13.51 15.80 -44.10
N ILE A 187 -14.39 15.80 -43.09
CA ILE A 187 -15.52 14.87 -42.97
C ILE A 187 -16.52 15.06 -44.12
N LYS A 188 -16.82 16.31 -44.49
CA LYS A 188 -17.88 16.61 -45.48
C LYS A 188 -17.44 16.48 -46.94
N PHE A 189 -16.18 16.79 -47.25
CA PHE A 189 -15.74 17.01 -48.64
C PHE A 189 -14.56 16.14 -49.09
N LEU A 190 -13.88 15.43 -48.18
CA LEU A 190 -12.76 14.54 -48.53
C LEU A 190 -13.18 13.07 -48.51
N GLU A 191 -12.39 12.22 -49.17
CA GLU A 191 -12.54 10.76 -49.12
C GLU A 191 -12.34 10.24 -47.69
N ASN A 192 -13.12 9.24 -47.27
CA ASN A 192 -13.10 8.70 -45.89
C ASN A 192 -11.68 8.38 -45.37
N ASN A 193 -10.81 7.79 -46.19
CA ASN A 193 -9.43 7.47 -45.78
C ASN A 193 -8.61 8.72 -45.46
N LYS A 194 -8.77 9.79 -46.26
CA LYS A 194 -8.05 11.05 -46.03
C LYS A 194 -8.63 11.79 -44.83
N ALA A 195 -9.96 11.81 -44.71
CA ALA A 195 -10.66 12.41 -43.58
C ALA A 195 -10.24 11.76 -42.24
N GLN A 196 -10.12 10.43 -42.21
CA GLN A 196 -9.70 9.69 -41.01
C GLN A 196 -8.28 10.06 -40.57
N VAL A 197 -7.31 10.13 -41.51
CA VAL A 197 -5.92 10.53 -41.20
C VAL A 197 -5.86 11.95 -40.67
N ILE A 198 -6.65 12.86 -41.25
CA ILE A 198 -6.74 14.25 -40.80
C ILE A 198 -7.31 14.33 -39.38
N VAL A 199 -8.42 13.64 -39.08
CA VAL A 199 -9.04 13.62 -37.75
C VAL A 199 -8.12 12.98 -36.70
N GLN A 200 -7.39 11.91 -37.04
CA GLN A 200 -6.36 11.32 -36.18
C GLN A 200 -5.22 12.27 -35.87
N THR A 201 -4.91 13.20 -36.77
CA THR A 201 -3.88 14.24 -36.55
C THR A 201 -4.43 15.40 -35.71
N ILE A 202 -5.71 15.74 -35.87
CA ILE A 202 -6.36 16.85 -35.17
C ILE A 202 -6.64 16.51 -33.69
N GLY A 203 -7.08 15.28 -33.39
CA GLY A 203 -7.51 14.93 -32.03
C GLY A 203 -6.43 15.12 -30.95
N PRO A 204 -5.17 14.64 -31.13
CA PRO A 204 -4.10 14.89 -30.16
C PRO A 204 -3.81 16.39 -29.98
N ARG A 205 -3.87 17.18 -31.06
CA ARG A 205 -3.68 18.63 -30.99
C ARG A 205 -4.80 19.34 -30.22
N LEU A 206 -6.04 18.88 -30.34
CA LEU A 206 -7.15 19.39 -29.53
C LEU A 206 -7.02 18.97 -28.06
N ALA A 207 -6.48 17.78 -27.78
CA ALA A 207 -6.18 17.33 -26.42
C ALA A 207 -5.10 18.18 -25.75
N GLU A 208 -4.04 18.56 -26.47
CA GLU A 208 -3.00 19.49 -25.99
C GLU A 208 -3.59 20.84 -25.57
N ILE A 209 -4.64 21.31 -26.25
CA ILE A 209 -5.34 22.57 -25.97
C ILE A 209 -6.42 22.38 -24.87
N LYS A 210 -6.55 21.17 -24.30
CA LYS A 210 -7.56 20.77 -23.31
C LYS A 210 -9.01 20.75 -23.82
N CYS A 211 -9.24 20.83 -25.12
CA CYS A 211 -10.57 20.81 -25.75
C CYS A 211 -11.06 19.38 -26.04
N HIS A 212 -11.03 18.51 -25.04
CA HIS A 212 -11.29 17.08 -25.16
C HIS A 212 -12.72 16.73 -25.62
N SER A 213 -13.73 17.53 -25.25
CA SER A 213 -15.13 17.31 -25.68
C SER A 213 -15.31 17.51 -27.18
N THR A 214 -14.69 18.55 -27.75
CA THR A 214 -14.74 18.83 -29.19
C THR A 214 -13.97 17.80 -30.00
N ALA A 215 -12.83 17.32 -29.48
CA ALA A 215 -12.08 16.22 -30.08
C ALA A 215 -12.92 14.94 -30.13
N ALA A 216 -13.65 14.63 -29.04
CA ALA A 216 -14.54 13.48 -29.00
C ALA A 216 -15.67 13.56 -30.04
N GLU A 217 -16.31 14.73 -30.20
CA GLU A 217 -17.35 14.94 -31.22
C GLU A 217 -16.83 14.69 -32.64
N LEU A 218 -15.63 15.17 -32.96
CA LEU A 218 -14.98 14.90 -34.26
C LEU A 218 -14.71 13.41 -34.47
N TYR A 219 -14.17 12.70 -33.47
CA TYR A 219 -13.94 11.26 -33.58
C TYR A 219 -15.25 10.47 -33.76
N LEU A 220 -16.29 10.83 -33.01
CA LEU A 220 -17.61 10.19 -33.11
C LEU A 220 -18.28 10.43 -34.45
N SER A 221 -18.06 11.59 -35.08
CA SER A 221 -18.58 11.88 -36.42
C SER A 221 -17.97 11.02 -37.54
N MET A 222 -16.79 10.42 -37.29
CA MET A 222 -16.08 9.51 -38.20
C MET A 222 -16.22 8.03 -37.82
N ASP A 223 -17.19 7.68 -36.95
CA ASP A 223 -17.36 6.33 -36.39
C ASP A 223 -16.13 5.79 -35.64
N MET A 224 -15.20 6.66 -35.22
CA MET A 224 -14.04 6.31 -34.40
C MET A 224 -14.43 6.29 -32.91
N VAL A 225 -15.28 5.33 -32.56
CA VAL A 225 -15.94 5.26 -31.24
C VAL A 225 -14.93 5.13 -30.10
N LYS A 226 -13.87 4.33 -30.27
CA LYS A 226 -12.86 4.09 -29.22
C LYS A 226 -12.09 5.37 -28.89
N GLU A 227 -11.57 6.06 -29.90
CA GLU A 227 -10.82 7.31 -29.74
C GLU A 227 -11.70 8.41 -29.16
N GLY A 228 -12.97 8.47 -29.56
CA GLY A 228 -13.96 9.37 -28.96
C GLY A 228 -14.18 9.10 -27.46
N ILE A 229 -14.30 7.83 -27.07
CA ILE A 229 -14.41 7.42 -25.67
C ILE A 229 -13.14 7.78 -24.88
N ASP A 230 -11.96 7.50 -25.41
CA ASP A 230 -10.68 7.81 -24.76
C ASP A 230 -10.52 9.33 -24.51
N MET A 231 -10.99 10.16 -25.45
CA MET A 231 -11.03 11.63 -25.27
C MET A 231 -12.02 12.05 -24.18
N LEU A 232 -13.22 11.46 -24.13
CA LEU A 232 -14.20 11.74 -23.07
C LEU A 232 -13.71 11.30 -21.68
N ILE A 233 -13.01 10.17 -21.60
CA ILE A 233 -12.36 9.69 -20.38
C ILE A 233 -11.30 10.69 -19.93
N SER A 234 -10.46 11.17 -20.86
CA SER A 234 -9.44 12.19 -20.58
C SER A 234 -10.05 13.53 -20.13
N ALA A 235 -11.26 13.85 -20.59
CA ALA A 235 -12.03 15.01 -20.15
C ALA A 235 -12.65 14.86 -18.74
N GLY A 236 -12.70 13.64 -18.20
CA GLY A 236 -13.42 13.32 -16.96
C GLY A 236 -14.95 13.18 -17.12
N ASP A 237 -15.46 13.18 -18.36
CA ASP A 237 -16.89 13.11 -18.69
C ASP A 237 -17.39 11.65 -18.77
N TRP A 238 -17.26 10.90 -17.67
CA TRP A 238 -17.58 9.47 -17.60
C TRP A 238 -19.03 9.11 -17.99
N ASN A 239 -19.99 9.96 -17.62
CA ASN A 239 -21.40 9.76 -17.96
C ASN A 239 -21.64 9.83 -19.47
N LYS A 240 -20.96 10.76 -20.17
CA LYS A 240 -21.04 10.85 -21.64
C LYS A 240 -20.32 9.68 -22.28
N ALA A 241 -19.14 9.31 -21.78
CA ALA A 241 -18.39 8.16 -22.28
C ALA A 241 -19.22 6.87 -22.20
N LYS A 242 -19.89 6.61 -21.07
CA LYS A 242 -20.75 5.43 -20.89
C LYS A 242 -22.00 5.47 -21.79
N LYS A 243 -22.60 6.66 -21.97
CA LYS A 243 -23.73 6.84 -22.89
C LYS A 243 -23.33 6.57 -24.34
N VAL A 244 -22.19 7.10 -24.78
CA VAL A 244 -21.63 6.90 -26.12
C VAL A 244 -21.29 5.43 -26.35
N ALA A 245 -20.66 4.76 -25.37
CA ALA A 245 -20.42 3.32 -25.45
C ALA A 245 -21.74 2.54 -25.62
N LYS A 246 -22.78 2.87 -24.84
CA LYS A 246 -24.07 2.19 -24.91
C LYS A 246 -24.81 2.41 -26.24
N GLU A 247 -24.77 3.64 -26.77
CA GLU A 247 -25.54 4.04 -27.95
C GLU A 247 -24.83 3.66 -29.27
N MET A 248 -23.50 3.74 -29.32
CA MET A 248 -22.73 3.54 -30.56
C MET A 248 -22.17 2.10 -30.67
N ASP A 249 -21.51 1.59 -29.63
CA ASP A 249 -20.95 0.23 -29.64
C ASP A 249 -20.86 -0.35 -28.21
N PRO A 250 -21.84 -1.17 -27.80
CA PRO A 250 -21.93 -1.73 -26.45
C PRO A 250 -20.71 -2.55 -26.00
N ARG A 251 -19.83 -2.98 -26.92
CA ARG A 251 -18.60 -3.71 -26.57
C ARG A 251 -17.64 -2.85 -25.75
N PHE A 252 -17.72 -1.53 -25.85
CA PHE A 252 -16.87 -0.62 -25.09
C PHE A 252 -17.41 -0.26 -23.69
N GLU A 253 -18.62 -0.71 -23.31
CA GLU A 253 -19.13 -0.47 -21.94
C GLU A 253 -18.18 -1.06 -20.89
N GLY A 254 -17.71 -2.28 -21.11
CA GLY A 254 -16.75 -2.94 -20.21
C GLY A 254 -15.41 -2.20 -20.12
N TYR A 255 -14.94 -1.62 -21.23
CA TYR A 255 -13.70 -0.84 -21.28
C TYR A 255 -13.82 0.47 -20.49
N VAL A 256 -14.94 1.18 -20.64
CA VAL A 256 -15.21 2.42 -19.87
C VAL A 256 -15.30 2.10 -18.37
N ASP A 257 -15.98 1.02 -18.00
CA ASP A 257 -16.11 0.60 -16.60
C ASP A 257 -14.75 0.20 -16.01
N GLU A 258 -13.87 -0.47 -16.77
CA GLU A 258 -12.51 -0.81 -16.34
C GLU A 258 -11.65 0.45 -16.12
N LYS A 259 -11.67 1.39 -17.07
CA LYS A 259 -10.96 2.67 -16.95
C LYS A 259 -11.47 3.52 -15.79
N TYR A 260 -12.78 3.49 -15.53
CA TYR A 260 -13.38 4.18 -14.40
C TYR A 260 -12.94 3.59 -13.06
N LYS A 261 -12.83 2.25 -12.97
CA LYS A 261 -12.29 1.57 -11.78
C LYS A 261 -10.86 1.99 -11.48
N GLU A 262 -10.00 2.02 -12.50
CA GLU A 262 -8.61 2.50 -12.38
C GLU A 262 -8.58 3.94 -11.84
N PHE A 263 -9.35 4.83 -12.45
CA PHE A 263 -9.45 6.23 -12.03
C PHE A 263 -9.94 6.39 -10.58
N CYS A 264 -10.98 5.66 -10.18
CA CYS A 264 -11.50 5.70 -8.83
C CYS A 264 -10.50 5.14 -7.80
N ARG A 265 -9.72 4.12 -8.18
CA ARG A 265 -8.64 3.57 -7.36
C ARG A 265 -7.52 4.60 -7.17
N ASP A 266 -7.08 5.25 -8.25
CA ASP A 266 -6.02 6.26 -8.22
C ASP A 266 -6.41 7.51 -7.44
N GLN A 267 -7.67 7.96 -7.56
CA GLN A 267 -8.18 9.10 -6.77
C GLN A 267 -8.60 8.70 -5.35
N GLY A 268 -8.61 7.41 -5.03
CA GLY A 268 -9.06 6.89 -3.74
C GLY A 268 -10.55 7.16 -3.47
N LYS A 269 -11.41 7.28 -4.48
CA LYS A 269 -12.86 7.51 -4.29
C LYS A 269 -13.59 6.19 -4.10
N ALA A 270 -13.58 5.68 -2.87
CA ALA A 270 -14.16 4.38 -2.53
C ALA A 270 -15.69 4.32 -2.65
N GLU A 271 -16.40 5.42 -2.40
CA GLU A 271 -17.86 5.48 -2.52
C GLU A 271 -18.33 5.34 -3.97
N ASP A 272 -17.69 6.08 -4.89
CA ASP A 272 -17.97 6.00 -6.32
C ASP A 272 -17.60 4.61 -6.88
N LEU A 273 -16.49 4.03 -6.41
CA LEU A 273 -16.06 2.69 -6.80
C LEU A 273 -17.05 1.62 -6.35
N ALA A 274 -17.70 1.79 -5.19
CA ALA A 274 -18.66 0.80 -4.67
C ALA A 274 -19.88 0.61 -5.59
N SER A 275 -20.22 1.61 -6.42
CA SER A 275 -21.31 1.51 -7.39
C SER A 275 -21.01 0.58 -8.56
N VAL A 276 -19.72 0.39 -8.90
CA VAL A 276 -19.27 -0.40 -10.07
C VAL A 276 -18.56 -1.68 -9.65
N ASP A 277 -17.75 -1.63 -8.61
CA ASP A 277 -16.99 -2.75 -8.06
C ASP A 277 -16.96 -2.69 -6.53
N VAL A 278 -17.90 -3.40 -5.91
CA VAL A 278 -18.01 -3.46 -4.45
C VAL A 278 -16.77 -4.10 -3.83
N ILE A 279 -16.16 -5.11 -4.46
CA ILE A 279 -14.98 -5.80 -3.92
C ILE A 279 -13.78 -4.85 -3.95
N GLY A 280 -13.55 -4.18 -5.08
CA GLY A 280 -12.50 -3.17 -5.19
C GLY A 280 -12.68 -2.00 -4.22
N ALA A 281 -13.92 -1.58 -3.97
CA ALA A 281 -14.23 -0.55 -2.97
C ALA A 281 -13.94 -1.01 -1.54
N LEU A 282 -14.28 -2.25 -1.21
CA LEU A 282 -13.99 -2.85 0.10
C LEU A 282 -12.48 -2.99 0.34
N ASP A 283 -11.71 -3.39 -0.67
CA ASP A 283 -10.25 -3.45 -0.59
C ASP A 283 -9.67 -2.03 -0.35
N LEU A 284 -10.20 -1.01 -1.04
CA LEU A 284 -9.79 0.38 -0.83
C LEU A 284 -10.17 0.91 0.57
N TYR A 285 -11.34 0.55 1.11
CA TYR A 285 -11.71 0.90 2.49
C TYR A 285 -10.78 0.24 3.51
N ALA A 286 -10.41 -1.02 3.28
CA ALA A 286 -9.48 -1.76 4.14
C ALA A 286 -8.07 -1.12 4.11
N GLU A 287 -7.57 -0.73 2.95
CA GLU A 287 -6.27 -0.04 2.80
C GLU A 287 -6.25 1.32 3.50
N LYS A 288 -7.36 2.07 3.44
CA LYS A 288 -7.51 3.35 4.16
C LYS A 288 -7.71 3.20 5.67
N GLY A 289 -7.95 1.98 6.16
CA GLY A 289 -8.29 1.72 7.55
C GLY A 289 -9.72 2.12 7.94
N GLU A 290 -10.60 2.40 6.96
CA GLU A 290 -12.03 2.71 7.17
C GLU A 290 -12.84 1.41 7.38
N TRP A 291 -12.44 0.61 8.37
CA TRP A 291 -12.98 -0.73 8.62
C TRP A 291 -14.46 -0.75 8.95
N THR A 292 -14.99 0.28 9.61
CA THR A 292 -16.42 0.35 9.96
C THR A 292 -17.30 0.40 8.71
N LYS A 293 -16.95 1.26 7.73
CA LYS A 293 -17.64 1.31 6.43
C LYS A 293 -17.41 0.02 5.64
N CYS A 294 -16.18 -0.50 5.65
CA CYS A 294 -15.85 -1.76 4.98
C CYS A 294 -16.78 -2.91 5.45
N ILE A 295 -16.97 -3.07 6.76
CA ILE A 295 -17.82 -4.15 7.28
C ILE A 295 -19.30 -3.91 6.97
N GLN A 296 -19.78 -2.66 7.06
CA GLN A 296 -21.17 -2.32 6.71
C GLN A 296 -21.48 -2.59 5.23
N THR A 297 -20.57 -2.20 4.32
CA THR A 297 -20.72 -2.48 2.89
C THR A 297 -20.60 -3.98 2.60
N ALA A 298 -19.72 -4.71 3.31
CA ALA A 298 -19.58 -6.15 3.14
C ALA A 298 -20.79 -6.95 3.65
N GLU A 299 -21.45 -6.48 4.71
CA GLU A 299 -22.67 -7.05 5.28
C GLU A 299 -23.84 -7.03 4.29
N GLN A 300 -23.93 -5.98 3.46
CA GLN A 300 -24.97 -5.85 2.44
C GLN A 300 -24.80 -6.80 1.24
N GLN A 301 -23.64 -7.44 1.09
CA GLN A 301 -23.34 -8.28 -0.07
C GLN A 301 -23.66 -9.76 0.18
N ASN A 302 -22.73 -10.49 0.79
CA ASN A 302 -22.84 -11.93 1.00
C ASN A 302 -22.02 -12.33 2.25
N PRO A 303 -22.52 -13.25 3.10
CA PRO A 303 -21.77 -13.79 4.23
C PRO A 303 -20.31 -14.19 3.93
N LYS A 304 -20.04 -14.78 2.75
CA LYS A 304 -18.66 -15.15 2.37
C LYS A 304 -17.73 -13.94 2.25
N VAL A 305 -18.23 -12.85 1.67
CA VAL A 305 -17.49 -11.60 1.50
C VAL A 305 -17.29 -10.94 2.86
N LEU A 306 -18.34 -10.88 3.68
CA LEU A 306 -18.27 -10.38 5.05
C LEU A 306 -17.18 -11.10 5.87
N HIS A 307 -17.18 -12.43 5.89
CA HIS A 307 -16.19 -13.19 6.67
C HIS A 307 -14.74 -13.04 6.16
N LYS A 308 -14.52 -12.76 4.86
CA LYS A 308 -13.19 -12.40 4.32
C LYS A 308 -12.70 -11.09 4.95
N TYR A 309 -13.50 -10.03 4.88
CA TYR A 309 -13.10 -8.72 5.42
C TYR A 309 -13.09 -8.68 6.95
N LEU A 310 -13.93 -9.46 7.63
CA LEU A 310 -13.84 -9.66 9.08
C LEU A 310 -12.50 -10.31 9.48
N ALA A 311 -12.04 -11.32 8.75
CA ALA A 311 -10.74 -11.94 9.00
C ALA A 311 -9.57 -10.97 8.77
N LEU A 312 -9.63 -10.15 7.71
CA LEU A 312 -8.64 -9.10 7.47
C LEU A 312 -8.63 -8.06 8.59
N TYR A 313 -9.80 -7.60 9.02
CA TYR A 313 -9.92 -6.61 10.09
C TYR A 313 -9.45 -7.19 11.44
N ALA A 314 -9.85 -8.41 11.78
CA ALA A 314 -9.38 -9.10 12.98
C ALA A 314 -7.86 -9.28 12.98
N THR A 315 -7.28 -9.65 11.83
CA THR A 315 -5.81 -9.77 11.68
C THR A 315 -5.12 -8.42 11.92
N HIS A 316 -5.68 -7.33 11.39
CA HIS A 316 -5.18 -5.98 11.64
C HIS A 316 -5.27 -5.60 13.12
N LEU A 317 -6.38 -5.91 13.80
CA LEU A 317 -6.56 -5.66 15.23
C LEU A 317 -5.58 -6.45 16.11
N ILE A 318 -5.36 -7.73 15.79
CA ILE A 318 -4.41 -8.59 16.51
C ILE A 318 -2.98 -8.06 16.35
N LYS A 319 -2.58 -7.63 15.14
CA LYS A 319 -1.26 -7.01 14.90
C LYS A 319 -1.06 -5.74 15.74
N ASN A 320 -2.12 -5.01 16.02
CA ASN A 320 -2.10 -3.80 16.86
C ASN A 320 -2.29 -4.11 18.36
N ASN A 321 -2.15 -5.37 18.78
CA ASN A 321 -2.37 -5.84 20.17
C ASN A 321 -3.76 -5.55 20.73
N ASN A 322 -4.78 -5.39 19.87
CA ASN A 322 -6.17 -5.15 20.28
C ASN A 322 -7.06 -6.38 20.03
N SER A 323 -6.69 -7.51 20.63
CA SER A 323 -7.40 -8.79 20.49
C SER A 323 -8.80 -8.74 21.13
N LEU A 324 -9.06 -7.82 22.07
CA LEU A 324 -10.38 -7.61 22.67
C LEU A 324 -11.38 -7.03 21.66
N ALA A 325 -10.97 -6.05 20.86
CA ALA A 325 -11.82 -5.52 19.80
C ALA A 325 -12.08 -6.59 18.71
N ALA A 326 -11.09 -7.43 18.41
CA ALA A 326 -11.25 -8.56 17.48
C ALA A 326 -12.26 -9.58 18.02
N LEU A 327 -12.25 -9.86 19.32
CA LEU A 327 -13.23 -10.71 19.98
C LEU A 327 -14.65 -10.13 19.86
N GLN A 328 -14.83 -8.85 20.20
CA GLN A 328 -16.13 -8.18 20.12
C GLN A 328 -16.67 -8.15 18.69
N LEU A 329 -15.79 -8.03 17.70
CA LEU A 329 -16.15 -8.10 16.29
C LEU A 329 -16.77 -9.46 15.94
N TYR A 330 -16.13 -10.57 16.32
CA TYR A 330 -16.65 -11.90 16.06
C TYR A 330 -17.87 -12.25 16.91
N ALA A 331 -17.96 -11.75 18.15
CA ALA A 331 -19.16 -11.90 18.96
C ALA A 331 -20.38 -11.21 18.33
N LYS A 332 -20.17 -10.10 17.59
CA LYS A 332 -21.24 -9.36 16.91
C LYS A 332 -21.66 -9.97 15.57
N TYR A 333 -20.69 -10.33 14.71
CA TYR A 333 -20.96 -10.76 13.34
C TYR A 333 -20.95 -12.28 13.14
N GLY A 334 -20.64 -13.04 14.19
CA GLY A 334 -20.55 -14.49 14.15
C GLY A 334 -19.25 -15.01 13.55
N THR A 335 -19.05 -16.31 13.69
CA THR A 335 -17.83 -17.06 13.38
C THR A 335 -18.09 -18.10 12.30
N ALA A 336 -17.49 -17.91 11.14
CA ALA A 336 -17.54 -18.92 10.08
C ALA A 336 -16.59 -20.08 10.37
N ALA A 337 -17.06 -21.31 10.12
CA ALA A 337 -16.26 -22.54 10.20
C ALA A 337 -15.32 -22.72 8.98
N ASN A 338 -14.53 -21.68 8.67
CA ASN A 338 -13.54 -21.70 7.60
C ASN A 338 -12.16 -22.05 8.18
N PRO A 339 -11.47 -23.10 7.69
CA PRO A 339 -10.17 -23.52 8.22
C PRO A 339 -9.08 -22.43 8.20
N GLN A 340 -9.12 -21.53 7.21
CA GLN A 340 -8.19 -20.39 7.12
C GLN A 340 -8.30 -19.43 8.31
N ASN A 341 -9.47 -19.37 8.98
CA ASN A 341 -9.72 -18.46 10.10
C ASN A 341 -9.43 -19.12 11.46
N PHE A 342 -9.22 -20.43 11.54
CA PHE A 342 -9.05 -21.15 12.80
C PHE A 342 -7.86 -20.62 13.62
N ASN A 343 -6.76 -20.27 12.96
CA ASN A 343 -5.60 -19.67 13.62
C ASN A 343 -5.92 -18.31 14.25
N ILE A 344 -6.82 -17.53 13.63
CA ILE A 344 -7.27 -16.23 14.17
C ILE A 344 -8.07 -16.48 15.46
N TYR A 345 -8.99 -17.44 15.45
CA TYR A 345 -9.81 -17.77 16.62
C TYR A 345 -8.96 -18.29 17.79
N LYS A 346 -8.02 -19.20 17.51
CA LYS A 346 -7.05 -19.68 18.51
C LYS A 346 -6.19 -18.55 19.06
N ARG A 347 -5.74 -17.62 18.20
CA ARG A 347 -4.92 -16.49 18.63
C ARG A 347 -5.69 -15.54 19.55
N ILE A 348 -6.93 -15.17 19.18
CA ILE A 348 -7.81 -14.38 20.03
C ILE A 348 -8.00 -15.09 21.38
N PHE A 349 -8.21 -16.42 21.36
CA PHE A 349 -8.40 -17.18 22.58
C PHE A 349 -7.20 -17.10 23.53
N MET A 350 -6.00 -17.36 23.01
CA MET A 350 -4.76 -17.32 23.78
C MET A 350 -4.44 -15.90 24.27
N ASP A 351 -4.65 -14.88 23.44
CA ASP A 351 -4.39 -13.49 23.83
C ASP A 351 -5.28 -13.06 25.00
N ILE A 352 -6.55 -13.48 25.04
CA ILE A 352 -7.46 -13.20 26.16
C ILE A 352 -7.04 -13.96 27.43
N LEU A 353 -6.55 -15.20 27.31
CA LEU A 353 -6.05 -15.96 28.45
C LEU A 353 -4.83 -15.30 29.12
N VAL A 354 -3.92 -14.69 28.37
CA VAL A 354 -2.66 -14.13 28.92
C VAL A 354 -2.88 -12.77 29.61
N ARG A 355 -4.03 -12.12 29.38
CA ARG A 355 -4.33 -10.81 29.97
C ARG A 355 -4.48 -10.86 31.50
N ARG A 356 -3.82 -9.92 32.19
CA ARG A 356 -3.76 -9.81 33.66
C ARG A 356 -5.04 -9.25 34.30
N ASP A 357 -5.83 -8.48 33.56
CA ASP A 357 -7.07 -7.83 34.04
C ASP A 357 -8.28 -8.78 34.09
N MET A 358 -8.11 -10.03 33.67
CA MET A 358 -9.23 -10.96 33.44
C MET A 358 -9.62 -11.83 34.64
N SER A 359 -9.00 -11.65 35.81
CA SER A 359 -9.28 -12.43 37.03
C SER A 359 -10.39 -11.85 37.91
N LYS A 360 -10.97 -10.70 37.52
CA LYS A 360 -11.93 -9.93 38.32
C LYS A 360 -13.37 -10.09 37.83
N PRO A 361 -14.39 -9.75 38.65
CA PRO A 361 -15.79 -9.79 38.24
C PRO A 361 -16.11 -8.97 36.99
N GLU A 362 -15.45 -7.82 36.80
CA GLU A 362 -15.68 -6.90 35.66
C GLU A 362 -15.30 -7.53 34.31
N ALA A 363 -14.45 -8.56 34.31
CA ALA A 363 -14.03 -9.28 33.11
C ALA A 363 -15.12 -10.20 32.55
N TYR A 364 -16.28 -10.33 33.22
CA TYR A 364 -17.37 -11.22 32.80
C TYR A 364 -17.73 -11.04 31.32
N ARG A 365 -17.91 -9.79 30.87
CA ARG A 365 -18.38 -9.52 29.50
C ARG A 365 -17.41 -10.08 28.46
N SER A 366 -16.11 -9.92 28.67
CA SER A 366 -15.08 -10.41 27.77
C SER A 366 -15.03 -11.94 27.73
N TRP A 367 -15.17 -12.60 28.88
CA TRP A 367 -15.26 -14.06 28.94
C TRP A 367 -16.55 -14.59 28.30
N ALA A 368 -17.67 -13.89 28.48
CA ALA A 368 -18.94 -14.23 27.85
C ALA A 368 -18.86 -14.08 26.33
N ASP A 369 -18.30 -12.98 25.82
CA ASP A 369 -18.09 -12.78 24.38
C ASP A 369 -17.18 -13.89 23.80
N GLN A 370 -16.13 -14.32 24.52
CA GLN A 370 -15.25 -15.42 24.12
C GLN A 370 -15.97 -16.77 24.11
N ARG A 371 -16.76 -17.05 25.15
CA ARG A 371 -17.61 -18.25 25.24
C ARG A 371 -18.60 -18.30 24.09
N ASP A 372 -19.28 -17.20 23.79
CA ASP A 372 -20.31 -17.15 22.76
C ASP A 372 -19.68 -17.27 21.36
N MET A 373 -18.52 -16.64 21.13
CA MET A 373 -17.72 -16.80 19.92
C MET A 373 -17.32 -18.26 19.68
N MET A 374 -16.79 -18.95 20.71
CA MET A 374 -16.39 -20.35 20.59
C MET A 374 -17.60 -21.28 20.40
N HIS A 375 -18.72 -20.96 21.05
CA HIS A 375 -19.95 -21.72 20.92
C HIS A 375 -20.53 -21.64 19.50
N ASP A 376 -20.59 -20.44 18.92
CA ASP A 376 -21.02 -20.24 17.54
C ASP A 376 -20.10 -20.98 16.56
N LEU A 377 -18.78 -20.96 16.79
CA LEU A 377 -17.82 -21.69 15.98
C LEU A 377 -18.07 -23.20 16.03
N CYS A 378 -18.21 -23.79 17.22
CA CYS A 378 -18.51 -25.21 17.37
C CYS A 378 -19.85 -25.57 16.70
N GLN A 379 -20.89 -24.77 16.87
CA GLN A 379 -22.18 -24.99 16.20
C GLN A 379 -22.06 -24.96 14.67
N ASN A 380 -21.26 -24.05 14.12
CA ASN A 380 -21.03 -23.95 12.68
C ASN A 380 -20.14 -25.08 12.17
N MET A 381 -19.19 -25.57 12.98
CA MET A 381 -18.37 -26.74 12.66
C MET A 381 -19.21 -28.03 12.60
N VAL A 382 -20.13 -28.25 13.54
CA VAL A 382 -21.06 -29.40 13.55
C VAL A 382 -21.93 -29.44 12.28
N LYS A 383 -22.33 -28.28 11.76
CA LYS A 383 -23.11 -28.16 10.50
C LYS A 383 -22.27 -28.33 9.24
N SER A 384 -20.95 -28.32 9.36
CA SER A 384 -19.99 -28.40 8.25
C SER A 384 -19.35 -29.79 8.16
N SER A 385 -18.49 -29.99 7.16
CA SER A 385 -17.67 -31.21 7.04
C SER A 385 -16.62 -31.39 8.16
N HIS A 386 -16.48 -30.43 9.07
CA HIS A 386 -15.48 -30.44 10.14
C HIS A 386 -16.01 -30.96 11.49
N ALA A 387 -17.21 -31.53 11.52
CA ALA A 387 -17.76 -32.17 12.72
C ALA A 387 -16.87 -33.32 13.21
N ASN A 388 -16.66 -33.41 14.54
CA ASN A 388 -15.88 -34.49 15.20
C ASN A 388 -14.45 -34.65 14.67
N THR A 389 -13.84 -33.56 14.21
CA THR A 389 -12.40 -33.53 13.87
C THR A 389 -11.58 -33.19 15.13
N SER A 390 -10.29 -33.54 15.16
CA SER A 390 -9.42 -33.14 16.28
C SER A 390 -9.42 -31.62 16.52
N GLN A 391 -9.56 -30.80 15.46
CA GLN A 391 -9.71 -29.35 15.59
C GLN A 391 -11.04 -28.95 16.25
N HIS A 392 -12.12 -29.70 15.97
CA HIS A 392 -13.41 -29.48 16.63
C HIS A 392 -13.30 -29.74 18.13
N ASP A 393 -12.64 -30.84 18.53
CA ASP A 393 -12.43 -31.20 19.94
C ASP A 393 -11.60 -30.14 20.69
N GLU A 394 -10.56 -29.59 20.04
CA GLU A 394 -9.78 -28.48 20.59
C GLU A 394 -10.65 -27.23 20.82
N PHE A 395 -11.52 -26.87 19.88
CA PHE A 395 -12.43 -25.73 20.06
C PHE A 395 -13.52 -26.01 21.10
N GLU A 396 -13.97 -27.25 21.26
CA GLU A 396 -14.87 -27.63 22.37
C GLU A 396 -14.17 -27.51 23.74
N GLN A 397 -12.88 -27.84 23.83
CA GLN A 397 -12.08 -27.60 25.04
C GLN A 397 -11.94 -26.09 25.31
N MET A 398 -11.64 -25.28 24.30
CA MET A 398 -11.58 -23.81 24.42
C MET A 398 -12.92 -23.20 24.85
N LEU A 399 -14.03 -23.72 24.32
CA LEU A 399 -15.38 -23.33 24.73
C LEU A 399 -15.63 -23.65 26.21
N LEU A 400 -15.28 -24.86 26.65
CA LEU A 400 -15.43 -25.28 28.05
C LEU A 400 -14.64 -24.37 28.99
N ILE A 401 -13.38 -24.08 28.65
CA ILE A 401 -12.50 -23.18 29.41
C ILE A 401 -13.12 -21.78 29.49
N SER A 402 -13.57 -21.23 28.35
CA SER A 402 -14.19 -19.90 28.29
C SER A 402 -15.47 -19.84 29.14
N HIS A 403 -16.28 -20.89 29.11
CA HIS A 403 -17.47 -21.01 29.94
C HIS A 403 -17.14 -21.04 31.44
N TYR A 404 -16.10 -21.78 31.84
CA TYR A 404 -15.66 -21.81 33.24
C TYR A 404 -15.13 -20.47 33.72
N TYR A 405 -14.34 -19.75 32.91
CA TYR A 405 -13.90 -18.39 33.26
C TYR A 405 -15.06 -17.38 33.32
N ALA A 406 -16.02 -17.47 32.39
CA ALA A 406 -17.22 -16.63 32.41
C ALA A 406 -18.06 -16.88 33.67
N THR A 407 -18.34 -18.15 33.96
CA THR A 407 -19.10 -18.56 35.15
C THR A 407 -18.37 -18.17 36.43
N ARG A 408 -17.04 -18.31 36.47
CA ARG A 408 -16.21 -17.89 37.60
C ARG A 408 -16.34 -16.39 37.84
N SER A 409 -16.20 -15.59 36.80
CA SER A 409 -16.27 -14.12 36.89
C SER A 409 -17.65 -13.66 37.38
N ALA A 410 -18.73 -14.28 36.90
CA ALA A 410 -20.07 -14.01 37.41
C ALA A 410 -20.26 -14.45 38.87
N ALA A 411 -19.69 -15.60 39.26
CA ALA A 411 -19.76 -16.11 40.62
C ALA A 411 -18.98 -15.23 41.61
N LEU A 412 -17.81 -14.69 41.21
CA LEU A 412 -17.02 -13.77 42.03
C LEU A 412 -17.74 -12.46 42.34
N ALA A 413 -18.70 -12.05 41.51
CA ALA A 413 -19.53 -10.88 41.79
C ALA A 413 -20.51 -11.09 42.97
N GLN A 414 -20.72 -12.34 43.41
CA GLN A 414 -21.71 -12.69 44.43
C GLN A 414 -21.06 -13.45 45.61
N PRO A 415 -21.08 -12.90 46.83
CA PRO A 415 -20.48 -13.56 48.01
C PRO A 415 -21.03 -14.97 48.29
N SER A 416 -22.31 -15.21 47.97
CA SER A 416 -22.95 -16.53 48.16
C SER A 416 -22.40 -17.62 47.23
N LEU A 417 -21.64 -17.25 46.19
CA LEU A 417 -21.11 -18.15 45.17
C LEU A 417 -19.58 -18.26 45.20
N GLU A 418 -18.89 -17.72 46.20
CA GLU A 418 -17.42 -17.78 46.29
C GLU A 418 -16.90 -19.24 46.24
N SER A 419 -17.59 -20.18 46.89
CA SER A 419 -17.26 -21.61 46.82
C SER A 419 -17.36 -22.18 45.40
N ILE A 420 -18.30 -21.71 44.57
CA ILE A 420 -18.39 -22.11 43.16
C ILE A 420 -17.22 -21.54 42.37
N ALA A 421 -16.86 -20.27 42.60
CA ALA A 421 -15.71 -19.64 41.95
C ALA A 421 -14.38 -20.35 42.31
N GLY A 422 -14.23 -20.78 43.57
CA GLY A 422 -13.11 -21.61 44.02
C GLY A 422 -13.06 -22.95 43.28
N LYS A 423 -14.16 -23.71 43.28
CA LYS A 423 -14.26 -24.99 42.55
C LYS A 423 -13.96 -24.86 41.05
N LEU A 424 -14.44 -23.78 40.41
CA LEU A 424 -14.15 -23.51 39.01
C LEU A 424 -12.66 -23.25 38.75
N SER A 425 -12.00 -22.50 39.64
CA SER A 425 -10.57 -22.20 39.50
C SER A 425 -9.71 -23.43 39.70
N VAL A 426 -10.07 -24.28 40.65
CA VAL A 426 -9.45 -25.59 40.84
C VAL A 426 -9.66 -26.48 39.62
N SER A 427 -10.87 -26.50 39.07
CA SER A 427 -11.20 -27.26 37.86
C SER A 427 -10.42 -26.82 36.62
N LEU A 428 -10.12 -25.54 36.50
CA LEU A 428 -9.33 -24.99 35.40
C LEU A 428 -7.88 -25.49 35.40
N LEU A 429 -7.36 -25.99 36.53
CA LEU A 429 -6.02 -26.60 36.59
C LEU A 429 -5.89 -27.86 35.72
N ARG A 430 -7.00 -28.55 35.41
CA ARG A 430 -6.98 -29.69 34.48
C ARG A 430 -6.76 -29.29 33.02
N HIS A 431 -6.77 -28.00 32.73
CA HIS A 431 -6.62 -27.44 31.40
C HIS A 431 -5.33 -26.62 31.25
N THR A 432 -4.31 -26.89 32.06
CA THR A 432 -2.99 -26.24 32.00
C THR A 432 -2.14 -26.63 30.79
N ASP A 433 -2.59 -27.60 30.00
CA ASP A 433 -2.12 -27.89 28.65
C ASP A 433 -2.43 -26.75 27.67
N VAL A 434 -3.52 -26.01 27.93
CA VAL A 434 -4.01 -24.89 27.11
C VAL A 434 -3.85 -23.54 27.83
N ILE A 435 -4.13 -23.50 29.13
CA ILE A 435 -4.05 -22.30 29.97
C ILE A 435 -2.61 -22.17 30.49
N PRO A 436 -2.01 -20.96 30.47
CA PRO A 436 -0.71 -20.74 31.12
C PRO A 436 -0.71 -21.23 32.57
N ALA A 437 0.17 -22.19 32.86
CA ALA A 437 0.13 -22.91 34.13
C ALA A 437 0.42 -22.00 35.33
N ASP A 438 1.38 -21.09 35.20
CA ASP A 438 1.71 -20.09 36.22
C ASP A 438 0.48 -19.26 36.63
N LYS A 439 -0.30 -18.79 35.64
CA LYS A 439 -1.58 -18.10 35.87
C LYS A 439 -2.59 -19.00 36.58
N ALA A 440 -2.80 -20.21 36.06
CA ALA A 440 -3.86 -21.10 36.55
C ALA A 440 -3.64 -21.48 38.02
N PHE A 441 -2.40 -21.88 38.38
CA PHE A 441 -2.04 -22.24 39.75
C PHE A 441 -2.09 -21.03 40.70
N TYR A 442 -1.63 -19.86 40.26
CA TYR A 442 -1.76 -18.64 41.05
C TYR A 442 -3.22 -18.27 41.34
N GLU A 443 -4.07 -18.21 40.31
CA GLU A 443 -5.48 -17.82 40.47
C GLU A 443 -6.24 -18.82 41.35
N ALA A 444 -6.02 -20.12 41.16
CA ALA A 444 -6.63 -21.15 41.99
C ALA A 444 -6.14 -21.06 43.45
N GLY A 445 -4.83 -20.89 43.66
CA GLY A 445 -4.24 -20.77 44.99
C GLY A 445 -4.74 -19.55 45.76
N MET A 446 -4.80 -18.38 45.12
CA MET A 446 -5.30 -17.15 45.74
C MET A 446 -6.78 -17.21 46.12
N LEU A 447 -7.61 -17.85 45.28
CA LEU A 447 -9.04 -18.04 45.60
C LEU A 447 -9.24 -19.10 46.70
N CYS A 448 -8.45 -20.17 46.71
CA CYS A 448 -8.46 -21.12 47.82
C CYS A 448 -8.05 -20.44 49.13
N LYS A 449 -7.06 -19.54 49.09
CA LYS A 449 -6.62 -18.75 50.25
C LYS A 449 -7.75 -17.85 50.78
N SER A 450 -8.48 -17.15 49.90
CA SER A 450 -9.60 -16.30 50.34
C SER A 450 -10.77 -17.10 50.92
N LEU A 451 -10.96 -18.34 50.48
CA LEU A 451 -11.99 -19.26 50.98
C LEU A 451 -11.61 -19.98 52.29
N GLY A 452 -10.37 -19.80 52.77
CA GLY A 452 -9.85 -20.54 53.93
C GLY A 452 -9.50 -22.01 53.62
N TRP A 453 -9.36 -22.39 52.35
CA TRP A 453 -8.91 -23.72 51.93
C TRP A 453 -7.37 -23.77 51.95
N GLU A 454 -6.79 -23.59 53.14
CA GLU A 454 -5.36 -23.34 53.31
C GLU A 454 -4.46 -24.46 52.76
N ASN A 455 -4.84 -25.73 52.93
CA ASN A 455 -4.08 -26.86 52.38
C ASN A 455 -4.00 -26.82 50.85
N LEU A 456 -5.14 -26.56 50.18
CA LEU A 456 -5.20 -26.43 48.71
C LEU A 456 -4.42 -25.20 48.25
N ALA A 457 -4.62 -24.07 48.92
CA ALA A 457 -3.90 -22.84 48.62
C ALA A 457 -2.39 -23.03 48.70
N PHE A 458 -1.92 -23.73 49.73
CA PHE A 458 -0.50 -24.04 49.93
C PHE A 458 0.05 -24.90 48.79
N VAL A 459 -0.61 -26.02 48.44
CA VAL A 459 -0.18 -26.90 47.35
C VAL A 459 -0.12 -26.15 46.01
N PHE A 460 -1.14 -25.36 45.68
CA PHE A 460 -1.18 -24.66 44.39
C PHE A 460 -0.20 -23.49 44.30
N LEU A 461 -0.05 -22.70 45.37
CA LEU A 461 0.89 -21.58 45.38
C LEU A 461 2.35 -22.06 45.43
N ASN A 462 2.63 -23.19 46.10
CA ASN A 462 3.94 -23.81 46.04
C ASN A 462 4.25 -24.28 44.60
N ARG A 463 3.29 -24.97 43.96
CA ARG A 463 3.42 -25.38 42.56
C ARG A 463 3.63 -24.20 41.60
N TYR A 464 2.99 -23.06 41.87
CA TYR A 464 3.23 -21.83 41.10
C TYR A 464 4.68 -21.33 41.23
N LEU A 465 5.28 -21.40 42.43
CA LEU A 465 6.68 -21.01 42.63
C LEU A 465 7.62 -21.96 41.88
N ASP A 466 7.37 -23.27 41.95
CA ASP A 466 8.17 -24.26 41.20
C ASP A 466 8.10 -23.99 39.69
N ILE A 467 6.91 -23.67 39.16
CA ILE A 467 6.74 -23.32 37.74
C ILE A 467 7.45 -22.02 37.40
N SER A 468 7.44 -21.03 38.30
CA SER A 468 8.14 -19.76 38.09
C SER A 468 9.66 -19.95 38.06
N GLU A 469 10.21 -20.82 38.91
CA GLU A 469 11.62 -21.22 38.89
C GLU A 469 11.98 -21.98 37.60
N ALA A 470 11.14 -22.95 37.22
CA ALA A 470 11.30 -23.69 35.96
C ALA A 470 11.25 -22.78 34.72
N MET A 471 10.51 -21.67 34.77
CA MET A 471 10.49 -20.64 33.71
C MET A 471 11.81 -19.86 33.64
N GLU A 472 12.45 -19.56 34.77
CA GLU A 472 13.76 -18.90 34.81
C GLU A 472 14.88 -19.82 34.30
N GLU A 473 14.81 -21.11 34.61
CA GLU A 473 15.78 -22.11 34.17
C GLU A 473 15.51 -22.65 32.75
N GLY A 474 14.31 -22.46 32.21
CA GLY A 474 13.90 -22.95 30.90
C GLY A 474 13.75 -24.47 30.81
N SER A 475 13.56 -25.16 31.94
CA SER A 475 13.41 -26.62 32.01
C SER A 475 12.38 -27.06 33.04
N LEU A 476 11.48 -27.97 32.64
CA LEU A 476 10.51 -28.60 33.56
C LEU A 476 11.11 -29.75 34.39
N ASN A 477 12.36 -30.16 34.12
CA ASN A 477 12.98 -31.32 34.78
C ASN A 477 13.20 -31.14 36.29
N VAL A 478 13.07 -29.91 36.78
CA VAL A 478 13.20 -29.55 38.21
C VAL A 478 11.88 -29.68 38.96
N LEU A 479 10.76 -29.84 38.25
CA LEU A 479 9.44 -29.93 38.87
C LEU A 479 9.21 -31.29 39.54
N ASP A 480 9.05 -31.30 40.86
CA ASP A 480 8.54 -32.47 41.58
C ASP A 480 7.04 -32.63 41.30
N HIS A 481 6.62 -33.84 40.94
CA HIS A 481 5.23 -34.16 40.60
C HIS A 481 4.55 -35.02 41.67
N SER A 482 5.22 -35.32 42.79
CA SER A 482 4.72 -36.18 43.87
C SER A 482 3.30 -35.85 44.32
N ASP A 483 2.99 -34.57 44.46
CA ASP A 483 1.70 -34.09 44.98
C ASP A 483 0.52 -34.33 44.02
N PHE A 484 0.81 -34.54 42.73
CA PHE A 484 -0.19 -34.61 41.67
C PHE A 484 -0.27 -35.99 41.00
N GLN A 485 0.50 -36.99 41.44
CA GLN A 485 0.58 -38.33 40.82
C GLN A 485 -0.78 -39.03 40.63
N ASP A 486 -1.68 -38.90 41.60
CA ASP A 486 -3.03 -39.50 41.61
C ASP A 486 -4.13 -38.53 41.14
N THR A 487 -3.77 -37.56 40.27
CA THR A 487 -4.70 -36.53 39.77
C THR A 487 -4.78 -36.56 38.24
N ASP A 488 -5.78 -35.86 37.70
CA ASP A 488 -5.97 -35.63 36.26
C ASP A 488 -5.48 -34.23 35.83
N ILE A 489 -4.61 -33.60 36.63
CA ILE A 489 -3.91 -32.37 36.27
C ILE A 489 -2.71 -32.73 35.38
N PRO A 490 -2.56 -32.14 34.19
CA PRO A 490 -1.46 -32.45 33.27
C PRO A 490 -0.07 -32.25 33.89
N PHE A 491 0.83 -33.24 33.73
CA PHE A 491 2.24 -33.12 34.10
C PHE A 491 3.08 -32.42 33.02
N GLU A 492 2.83 -32.76 31.76
CA GLU A 492 3.46 -32.13 30.60
C GLU A 492 2.69 -30.85 30.26
N ILE A 493 3.22 -29.72 30.71
CA ILE A 493 2.65 -28.39 30.49
C ILE A 493 3.60 -27.54 29.63
N PRO A 494 3.09 -26.70 28.71
CA PRO A 494 3.94 -25.75 28.00
C PRO A 494 4.49 -24.70 28.99
N ILE A 495 5.81 -24.49 28.99
CA ILE A 495 6.44 -23.43 29.80
C ILE A 495 5.99 -22.07 29.24
N PRO A 496 5.37 -21.19 30.06
CA PRO A 496 5.02 -19.85 29.63
C PRO A 496 6.25 -19.02 29.23
N GLU A 497 6.18 -18.25 28.14
CA GLU A 497 7.30 -17.41 27.68
C GLU A 497 7.53 -16.17 28.57
N LYS A 498 6.49 -15.71 29.28
CA LYS A 498 6.52 -14.50 30.11
C LYS A 498 5.78 -14.73 31.41
N PRO A 499 6.30 -14.23 32.55
CA PRO A 499 5.64 -14.39 33.84
C PRO A 499 4.30 -13.65 33.88
N PHE A 500 3.26 -14.34 34.36
CA PHE A 500 1.94 -13.77 34.53
C PHE A 500 1.91 -12.64 35.57
N LEU A 501 2.67 -12.78 36.67
CA LEU A 501 2.68 -11.81 37.77
C LEU A 501 3.70 -10.68 37.61
N THR A 502 3.53 -9.64 38.42
CA THR A 502 4.57 -8.64 38.69
C THR A 502 5.54 -9.16 39.75
N SER A 503 6.76 -8.63 39.79
CA SER A 503 7.77 -9.02 40.79
C SER A 503 7.26 -8.84 42.23
N GLN A 504 6.47 -7.80 42.50
CA GLN A 504 5.87 -7.60 43.83
C GLN A 504 4.90 -8.72 44.19
N GLN A 505 3.97 -9.06 43.29
CA GLN A 505 2.99 -10.12 43.55
C GLN A 505 3.67 -11.49 43.69
N HIS A 506 4.75 -11.73 42.95
CA HIS A 506 5.55 -12.94 43.09
C HIS A 506 6.18 -13.04 44.49
N GLU A 507 6.80 -11.96 44.98
CA GLU A 507 7.35 -11.92 46.34
C GLU A 507 6.26 -12.06 47.41
N ASP A 508 5.08 -11.44 47.23
CA ASP A 508 3.95 -11.60 48.17
C ASP A 508 3.50 -13.07 48.29
N VAL A 509 3.50 -13.81 47.18
CA VAL A 509 3.20 -15.25 47.18
C VAL A 509 4.29 -16.03 47.89
N LYS A 510 5.56 -15.73 47.59
CA LYS A 510 6.72 -16.38 48.21
C LYS A 510 6.74 -16.18 49.73
N GLU A 511 6.54 -14.95 50.21
CA GLU A 511 6.45 -14.64 51.63
C GLU A 511 5.31 -15.43 52.30
N TRP A 512 4.15 -15.53 51.65
CA TRP A 512 3.03 -16.28 52.19
C TRP A 512 3.31 -17.79 52.25
N VAL A 513 3.86 -18.39 51.19
CA VAL A 513 4.22 -19.82 51.17
C VAL A 513 5.26 -20.12 52.26
N LEU A 514 6.28 -19.26 52.42
CA LEU A 514 7.26 -19.40 53.50
C LEU A 514 6.60 -19.31 54.89
N ALA A 515 5.69 -18.36 55.10
CA ALA A 515 4.99 -18.22 56.38
C ALA A 515 4.13 -19.46 56.70
N VAL A 516 3.40 -19.99 55.71
CA VAL A 516 2.53 -21.16 55.88
C VAL A 516 3.33 -22.45 56.04
N SER A 517 4.50 -22.58 55.41
CA SER A 517 5.38 -23.73 55.59
C SER A 517 5.84 -23.93 57.05
N MET A 518 5.85 -22.84 57.84
CA MET A 518 6.17 -22.86 59.27
C MET A 518 4.96 -23.15 60.16
N ASP A 519 3.73 -23.07 59.62
CA ASP A 519 2.50 -23.38 60.36
C ASP A 519 2.22 -24.89 60.35
N ARG A 520 2.24 -25.51 61.54
CA ARG A 520 1.97 -26.94 61.70
C ARG A 520 0.53 -27.35 61.40
N LYS A 521 -0.39 -26.39 61.26
CA LYS A 521 -1.81 -26.66 60.96
C LYS A 521 -2.05 -26.95 59.49
N VAL A 522 -1.29 -26.32 58.60
CA VAL A 522 -1.44 -26.48 57.16
C VAL A 522 -0.57 -27.65 56.70
N LYS A 523 -1.16 -28.54 55.90
CA LYS A 523 -0.47 -29.70 55.34
C LYS A 523 -0.51 -29.61 53.82
N GLN A 524 0.60 -29.97 53.18
CA GLN A 524 0.72 -30.12 51.74
C GLN A 524 0.01 -31.41 51.28
N VAL A 525 -1.32 -31.42 51.34
CA VAL A 525 -2.13 -32.58 51.00
C VAL A 525 -3.39 -32.14 50.26
N LEU A 526 -3.66 -32.81 49.13
CA LEU A 526 -4.90 -32.63 48.39
C LEU A 526 -6.07 -33.37 49.07
N PRO A 527 -7.25 -32.73 49.24
CA PRO A 527 -8.43 -33.35 49.82
C PRO A 527 -8.97 -34.47 48.93
N LYS A 528 -9.39 -35.58 49.55
CA LYS A 528 -9.90 -36.76 48.86
C LYS A 528 -11.42 -36.87 49.01
N ASP A 529 -12.09 -37.31 47.95
CA ASP A 529 -13.53 -37.59 47.94
C ASP A 529 -13.86 -39.00 48.46
N GLU A 530 -15.14 -39.38 48.34
CA GLU A 530 -15.64 -40.71 48.71
C GLU A 530 -15.00 -41.88 47.93
N ARG A 531 -14.32 -41.60 46.80
CA ARG A 531 -13.59 -42.58 45.99
C ARG A 531 -12.14 -42.72 46.44
N GLY A 532 -11.70 -42.01 47.48
CA GLY A 532 -10.30 -41.99 47.91
C GLY A 532 -9.35 -41.27 46.93
N THR A 533 -9.90 -40.58 45.94
CA THR A 533 -9.17 -39.81 44.92
C THR A 533 -9.29 -38.32 45.21
N TYR A 534 -8.38 -37.50 44.68
CA TYR A 534 -8.48 -36.04 44.77
C TYR A 534 -9.88 -35.55 44.35
N GLU A 535 -10.52 -34.73 45.18
CA GLU A 535 -11.95 -34.37 45.06
C GLU A 535 -12.33 -33.68 43.75
N ALA A 536 -11.40 -32.96 43.12
CA ALA A 536 -11.64 -32.28 41.86
C ALA A 536 -11.29 -33.17 40.66
N SER A 537 -10.77 -34.38 40.86
CA SER A 537 -10.36 -35.25 39.77
C SER A 537 -11.55 -35.94 39.12
N LEU A 538 -11.61 -35.92 37.79
CA LEU A 538 -12.64 -36.63 37.03
C LEU A 538 -12.37 -38.12 36.97
N VAL A 539 -11.10 -38.54 37.04
CA VAL A 539 -10.69 -39.94 36.96
C VAL A 539 -10.40 -40.46 38.36
N ALA A 540 -11.05 -41.56 38.75
CA ALA A 540 -10.76 -42.20 40.03
C ALA A 540 -9.42 -42.97 39.94
N ALA A 541 -8.44 -42.64 40.78
CA ALA A 541 -7.08 -43.19 40.70
C ALA A 541 -7.05 -44.72 40.85
N GLU A 542 -7.87 -45.27 41.75
CA GLU A 542 -7.90 -46.71 42.03
C GLU A 542 -8.63 -47.55 40.97
N THR A 543 -9.60 -46.97 40.26
CA THR A 543 -10.50 -47.74 39.36
C THR A 543 -10.41 -47.33 37.89
N GLY A 544 -9.81 -46.17 37.59
CA GLY A 544 -9.76 -45.60 36.24
C GLY A 544 -11.11 -45.10 35.71
N ILE A 545 -12.19 -45.17 36.50
CA ILE A 545 -13.52 -44.74 36.06
C ILE A 545 -13.55 -43.22 35.96
N ARG A 546 -13.96 -42.71 34.79
CA ARG A 546 -14.10 -41.28 34.52
C ARG A 546 -15.53 -40.80 34.78
N SER A 547 -15.66 -39.87 35.71
CA SER A 547 -16.90 -39.14 35.99
C SER A 547 -17.07 -37.95 35.05
N LEU A 548 -18.32 -37.58 34.77
CA LEU A 548 -18.62 -36.40 33.97
C LEU A 548 -18.37 -35.11 34.77
N PRO A 549 -17.81 -34.06 34.16
CA PRO A 549 -17.60 -32.78 34.81
C PRO A 549 -18.92 -32.02 34.97
N CYS A 550 -19.11 -31.41 36.14
CA CYS A 550 -20.22 -30.52 36.40
C CYS A 550 -20.13 -29.28 35.50
N VAL A 551 -21.19 -28.94 34.75
CA VAL A 551 -21.19 -27.75 33.88
C VAL A 551 -21.09 -26.43 34.64
N VAL A 552 -21.38 -26.42 35.96
CA VAL A 552 -21.30 -25.22 36.81
C VAL A 552 -19.97 -25.08 37.53
N THR A 553 -19.34 -26.18 37.95
CA THR A 553 -18.15 -26.15 38.81
C THR A 553 -16.94 -26.87 38.24
N GLY A 554 -17.12 -27.68 37.20
CA GLY A 554 -16.11 -28.59 36.65
C GLY A 554 -15.76 -29.79 37.51
N TYR A 555 -16.22 -29.85 38.76
CA TYR A 555 -15.98 -30.98 39.66
C TYR A 555 -16.68 -32.26 39.16
N PRO A 556 -16.19 -33.46 39.53
CA PRO A 556 -16.84 -34.71 39.17
C PRO A 556 -18.28 -34.77 39.73
N VAL A 557 -19.22 -35.24 38.91
CA VAL A 557 -20.59 -35.52 39.36
C VAL A 557 -20.69 -36.98 39.77
N LEU A 558 -20.73 -37.23 41.09
CA LEU A 558 -20.72 -38.57 41.68
C LEU A 558 -22.11 -39.08 42.03
N LYS A 559 -22.89 -38.26 42.77
CA LYS A 559 -24.24 -38.58 43.27
C LYS A 559 -25.13 -37.35 43.08
N ASN A 560 -26.45 -37.57 43.00
CA ASN A 560 -27.45 -36.50 42.92
C ASN A 560 -27.18 -35.48 41.78
N ASN A 561 -27.27 -35.97 40.53
CA ASN A 561 -27.04 -35.16 39.35
C ASN A 561 -28.31 -34.44 38.87
N VAL A 562 -28.10 -33.38 38.09
CA VAL A 562 -29.08 -32.77 37.19
C VAL A 562 -28.60 -33.08 35.78
N GLU A 563 -29.40 -33.83 35.03
CA GLU A 563 -29.11 -34.19 33.64
C GLU A 563 -29.78 -33.21 32.68
N PHE A 564 -29.01 -32.76 31.69
CA PHE A 564 -29.51 -31.88 30.63
C PHE A 564 -29.88 -32.71 29.39
N LYS A 565 -30.60 -32.09 28.45
CA LYS A 565 -31.09 -32.80 27.26
C LYS A 565 -29.97 -33.26 26.32
N ASN A 566 -28.89 -32.50 26.22
CA ASN A 566 -27.74 -32.85 25.40
C ASN A 566 -26.87 -33.89 26.12
N GLN A 567 -26.32 -34.84 25.36
CA GLN A 567 -25.53 -35.95 25.89
C GLN A 567 -24.30 -35.43 26.66
N ASN A 568 -23.93 -36.14 27.73
CA ASN A 568 -22.74 -35.88 28.56
C ASN A 568 -22.71 -34.50 29.25
N LYS A 569 -23.85 -33.81 29.36
CA LYS A 569 -23.98 -32.55 30.11
C LYS A 569 -24.73 -32.81 31.42
N VAL A 570 -24.04 -32.60 32.54
CA VAL A 570 -24.57 -32.83 33.90
C VAL A 570 -24.13 -31.74 34.86
N ALA A 571 -24.87 -31.53 35.94
CA ALA A 571 -24.48 -30.68 37.06
C ALA A 571 -24.69 -31.37 38.41
N ASN A 572 -23.88 -31.02 39.41
CA ASN A 572 -24.16 -31.36 40.80
C ASN A 572 -25.40 -30.59 41.26
N LYS A 573 -26.40 -31.30 41.80
CA LYS A 573 -27.70 -30.71 42.16
C LYS A 573 -27.58 -29.59 43.19
N GLU A 574 -26.67 -29.71 44.15
CA GLU A 574 -26.44 -28.68 45.16
C GLU A 574 -25.83 -27.40 44.56
N ASP A 575 -24.79 -27.54 43.75
CA ASP A 575 -24.13 -26.40 43.08
C ASP A 575 -25.09 -25.72 42.09
N TRP A 576 -25.89 -26.50 41.36
CA TRP A 576 -26.95 -25.99 40.47
C TRP A 576 -28.03 -25.20 41.23
N ASN A 577 -28.51 -25.73 42.35
CA ASN A 577 -29.51 -25.06 43.18
C ASN A 577 -28.96 -23.77 43.83
N LYS A 578 -27.70 -23.78 44.25
CA LYS A 578 -27.01 -22.58 44.77
C LYS A 578 -26.93 -21.49 43.70
N LEU A 579 -26.50 -21.85 42.48
CA LEU A 579 -26.46 -20.93 41.35
C LEU A 579 -27.85 -20.35 41.06
N LEU A 580 -28.87 -21.21 40.98
CA LEU A 580 -30.26 -20.80 40.75
C LEU A 580 -30.80 -19.84 41.82
N MET A 581 -30.57 -20.16 43.09
CA MET A 581 -31.01 -19.33 44.21
C MET A 581 -30.30 -17.99 44.19
N ALA A 582 -28.98 -17.97 43.96
CA ALA A 582 -28.21 -16.74 43.85
C ALA A 582 -28.71 -15.85 42.70
N THR A 583 -29.03 -16.40 41.52
CA THR A 583 -29.61 -15.62 40.42
C THR A 583 -30.97 -15.02 40.79
N LYS A 584 -31.84 -15.81 41.44
CA LYS A 584 -33.17 -15.34 41.87
C LYS A 584 -33.11 -14.25 42.94
N VAL A 585 -32.13 -14.31 43.83
CA VAL A 585 -31.97 -13.33 44.92
C VAL A 585 -31.29 -12.06 44.41
N SER A 586 -30.16 -12.20 43.72
CA SER A 586 -29.33 -11.06 43.29
C SER A 586 -29.90 -10.30 42.09
N HIS A 587 -30.74 -10.93 41.25
CA HIS A 587 -31.19 -10.40 39.97
C HIS A 587 -30.04 -9.94 39.04
N SER A 588 -28.83 -10.50 39.20
CA SER A 588 -27.66 -10.19 38.38
C SER A 588 -27.88 -10.59 36.91
N SER A 589 -27.61 -9.65 36.00
CA SER A 589 -27.68 -9.87 34.55
C SER A 589 -26.68 -10.92 34.07
N GLU A 590 -25.50 -10.95 34.68
CA GLU A 590 -24.41 -11.88 34.36
C GLU A 590 -24.81 -13.31 34.70
N LEU A 591 -25.35 -13.54 35.90
CA LEU A 591 -25.80 -14.88 36.29
C LEU A 591 -27.02 -15.37 35.48
N GLN A 592 -27.91 -14.45 35.09
CA GLN A 592 -29.00 -14.78 34.17
C GLN A 592 -28.47 -15.18 32.79
N ASP A 593 -27.46 -14.48 32.28
CA ASP A 593 -26.80 -14.80 31.02
C ASP A 593 -26.08 -16.15 31.06
N VAL A 594 -25.34 -16.46 32.14
CA VAL A 594 -24.74 -17.80 32.34
C VAL A 594 -25.81 -18.90 32.29
N LEU A 595 -26.92 -18.72 32.99
CA LEU A 595 -28.01 -19.72 33.01
C LEU A 595 -28.67 -19.88 31.63
N LYS A 596 -28.87 -18.78 30.89
CA LYS A 596 -29.37 -18.81 29.50
C LYS A 596 -28.40 -19.55 28.58
N PHE A 597 -27.11 -19.28 28.73
CA PHE A 597 -26.07 -19.98 27.97
C PHE A 597 -26.06 -21.47 28.28
N ILE A 598 -26.06 -21.88 29.55
CA ILE A 598 -26.10 -23.30 29.94
C ILE A 598 -27.34 -23.98 29.35
N ALA A 599 -28.51 -23.34 29.41
CA ALA A 599 -29.74 -23.88 28.82
C ALA A 599 -29.66 -24.02 27.30
N SER A 600 -29.00 -23.09 26.60
CA SER A 600 -28.76 -23.17 25.15
C SER A 600 -27.76 -24.26 24.79
N TRP A 601 -26.61 -24.28 25.47
CA TRP A 601 -25.48 -25.17 25.18
C TRP A 601 -25.74 -26.62 25.60
N CYS A 602 -26.38 -26.83 26.75
CA CYS A 602 -26.68 -28.16 27.28
C CYS A 602 -28.10 -28.65 26.92
N GLY A 603 -28.93 -27.78 26.33
CA GLY A 603 -30.36 -28.02 26.15
C GLY A 603 -31.16 -27.79 27.44
N ALA A 604 -32.41 -27.35 27.32
CA ALA A 604 -33.24 -27.00 28.47
C ALA A 604 -33.36 -28.17 29.48
N THR A 605 -33.20 -27.89 30.77
CA THR A 605 -33.52 -28.86 31.82
C THR A 605 -35.03 -29.03 31.95
N PRO A 606 -35.56 -30.20 32.34
CA PRO A 606 -37.00 -30.44 32.53
C PRO A 606 -37.71 -29.43 33.44
N SER A 607 -36.96 -28.75 34.33
CA SER A 607 -37.46 -27.80 35.33
C SER A 607 -37.10 -26.34 35.07
N PHE A 608 -36.53 -25.99 33.89
CA PHE A 608 -36.23 -24.60 33.53
C PHE A 608 -37.34 -24.01 32.64
N SER A 609 -38.19 -23.18 33.23
CA SER A 609 -38.99 -22.21 32.49
C SER A 609 -38.80 -20.84 33.14
N PHE A 610 -38.19 -19.91 32.41
CA PHE A 610 -38.36 -18.48 32.69
C PHE A 610 -39.66 -18.06 32.01
N GLN A 611 -40.65 -17.65 32.80
CA GLN A 611 -41.62 -16.64 32.36
C GLN A 611 -40.97 -15.28 32.48
#